data_AF-A0AB34U6Q0-F1
#
_entry.id   AF-A0AB34U6Q0-F1
#
_cell.length_a   1.000
_cell.length_b   1.000
_cell.length_c   1.000
_cell.angle_alpha   90.00
_cell.angle_beta   90.00
_cell.angle_gamma   90.00
#
_symmetry.space_group_name_H-M   'P 1'
#
loop_
_entity.id
_entity.type
_entity.pdbx_description
1 polymer ?
#
loop_
_entity_poly.entity_id
_entity_poly.type
_entity_poly.pdbx_seq_one_letter_code
_entity_poly.pdbx_strand_id
1 'polypeptide(L)' 'MVDYEEYYEIDKASFNLFHADQKAADAFAMTCRRRERDDLLIQKPGAKRGMAI' A
#
# COMPACT_ATOMS: atom_id res chain seq x y z
N MET A 1 12.63 3.08 -15.31
CA MET A 1 11.38 3.08 -14.53
C MET A 1 11.59 2.03 -13.44
N VAL A 2 11.82 2.45 -12.20
CA VAL A 2 12.06 1.51 -11.09
C VAL A 2 10.69 1.09 -10.58
N ASP A 3 10.35 -0.19 -10.74
CA ASP A 3 9.23 -0.79 -10.03
C ASP A 3 9.59 -0.83 -8.55
N TYR A 4 9.04 0.13 -7.80
CA TYR A 4 9.14 0.12 -6.35
C TYR A 4 8.01 -0.73 -5.80
N GLU A 5 8.35 -1.85 -5.19
CA GLU A 5 7.41 -2.62 -4.39
C GLU A 5 7.23 -1.94 -3.03
N GLU A 6 6.01 -1.49 -2.76
CA GLU A 6 5.64 -0.89 -1.48
C GLU A 6 5.01 -1.95 -0.56
N TYR A 7 5.61 -2.16 0.61
CA TYR A 7 5.12 -3.11 1.60
C TYR A 7 4.39 -2.34 2.71
N TYR A 8 3.09 -2.61 2.87
CA TYR A 8 2.25 -2.03 3.92
C TYR A 8 1.97 -3.08 4.99
N GLU A 9 2.03 -2.68 6.25
CA GLU A 9 1.60 -3.50 7.37
C GLU A 9 0.07 -3.54 7.40
N ILE A 10 -0.47 -4.76 7.49
CA ILE A 10 -1.90 -4.98 7.64
C ILE A 10 -2.14 -5.91 8.82
N ASP A 11 -3.22 -5.65 9.55
CA ASP A 11 -3.63 -6.53 10.64
C ASP A 11 -4.28 -7.82 10.11
N LYS A 12 -4.40 -8.82 10.98
CA LYS A 12 -4.92 -10.13 10.62
C LYS A 12 -6.41 -10.12 10.23
N ALA A 13 -7.20 -9.17 10.73
CA ALA A 13 -8.60 -9.01 10.34
C ALA A 13 -8.70 -8.40 8.94
N SER A 14 -7.88 -7.40 8.62
CA SER A 14 -7.75 -6.84 7.27
C SER A 14 -7.30 -7.90 6.27
N PHE A 15 -6.32 -8.76 6.62
CA PHE A 15 -5.91 -9.88 5.77
C PHE A 15 -7.08 -10.84 5.46
N ASN A 16 -7.83 -11.25 6.47
CA ASN A 16 -8.99 -12.13 6.29
C ASN A 16 -10.08 -11.46 5.45
N LEU A 17 -10.31 -10.17 5.64
CA LEU A 17 -11.26 -9.38 4.87
C LEU A 17 -10.85 -9.32 3.40
N PHE A 18 -9.58 -9.04 3.09
CA PHE A 18 -9.07 -9.00 1.71
C PHE A 18 -9.10 -10.37 1.05
N HIS A 19 -8.93 -11.45 1.81
CA HIS A 19 -9.04 -12.80 1.31
C HIS A 19 -10.49 -13.18 0.96
N ALA A 20 -11.47 -12.66 1.71
CA ALA A 20 -12.89 -12.91 1.48
C ALA A 20 -13.53 -11.93 0.47
N ASP A 21 -13.04 -10.69 0.43
CA ASP A 21 -13.56 -9.61 -0.41
C ASP A 21 -12.44 -8.88 -1.15
N GLN A 22 -12.30 -9.22 -2.42
CA GLN A 22 -11.32 -8.61 -3.30
C GLN A 22 -11.59 -7.12 -3.58
N LYS A 23 -12.85 -6.65 -3.51
CA LYS A 23 -13.16 -5.23 -3.67
C LYS A 23 -12.66 -4.41 -2.49
N ALA A 24 -12.68 -4.98 -1.28
CA ALA A 24 -12.09 -4.36 -0.11
C ALA A 24 -10.57 -4.20 -0.26
N ALA A 25 -9.90 -5.21 -0.84
CA ALA A 25 -8.47 -5.14 -1.15
C ALA A 25 -8.15 -4.05 -2.19
N ASP A 26 -8.94 -3.95 -3.26
CA ASP A 26 -8.78 -2.91 -4.29
C ASP A 26 -8.99 -1.51 -3.71
N ALA A 27 -10.02 -1.32 -2.87
CA ALA A 27 -10.28 -0.06 -2.20
C ALA A 27 -9.10 0.33 -1.29
N PHE A 28 -8.53 -0.63 -0.55
CA PHE A 28 -7.34 -0.40 0.27
C PHE A 28 -6.14 0.01 -0.58
N ALA A 29 -5.86 -0.70 -1.68
CA ALA A 29 -4.78 -0.35 -2.61
C ALA A 29 -4.93 1.07 -3.18
N MET A 30 -6.16 1.51 -3.44
CA MET A 30 -6.42 2.90 -3.86
C MET A 30 -6.06 3.92 -2.77
N THR A 31 -6.30 3.62 -1.49
CA THR A 31 -5.87 4.51 -0.39
C THR A 31 -4.35 4.56 -0.24
N CYS A 32 -3.64 3.44 -0.43
CA CYS A 32 -2.18 3.37 -0.50
C CYS A 32 -1.64 4.24 -1.65
N ARG A 33 -2.25 4.15 -2.84
CA ARG A 33 -1.88 4.96 -4.01
C ARG A 33 -2.04 6.46 -3.79
N ARG A 34 -3.02 6.85 -2.96
CA ARG A 34 -3.25 8.26 -2.55
C ARG A 34 -2.31 8.73 -1.44
N ARG A 35 -1.44 7.86 -0.94
CA ARG A 35 -0.51 8.13 0.18
C ARG A 35 -1.22 8.39 1.51
N GLU A 36 -2.47 7.92 1.63
CA GLU A 36 -3.29 8.08 2.84
C GLU A 36 -2.92 7.07 3.93
N ARG A 37 -2.16 6.02 3.57
CA ARG A 37 -1.72 4.93 4.46
C ARG A 37 -0.20 4.84 4.60
N ASP A 38 0.50 5.95 4.34
CA ASP A 38 1.96 6.03 4.45
C ASP A 38 2.47 5.75 5.87
N ASP A 39 1.61 5.91 6.87
CA ASP A 39 1.84 5.54 8.27
C ASP A 39 2.04 4.03 8.46
N LEU A 40 1.41 3.20 7.63
CA LEU A 40 1.50 1.74 7.65
C LEU A 40 2.65 1.22 6.77
N LEU A 41 3.39 2.10 6.10
CA LEU A 41 4.43 1.68 5.18
C LEU A 41 5.64 1.12 5.96
N ILE A 42 5.91 -0.16 5.77
CA ILE A 42 7.01 -0.88 6.45
C ILE A 42 8.34 -0.31 6.00
N GLN A 43 8.49 -0.05 4.70
CA GLN A 43 9.68 0.57 4.15
C GLN A 43 9.37 2.00 3.72
N LYS A 44 9.71 2.97 4.57
CA LYS A 44 9.56 4.39 4.26
C LYS A 44 10.24 4.71 2.92
N PRO A 45 9.53 5.39 2.02
CA PRO A 45 10.08 5.62 0.71
C PRO A 45 11.06 6.80 0.80
N GLY A 46 12.13 6.74 0.03
CA GLY A 46 13.07 7.86 -0.06
C GLY A 46 12.40 9.12 -0.62
N ALA A 47 13.06 10.27 -0.49
CA ALA A 47 12.55 11.58 -0.96
C ALA A 47 12.16 11.65 -2.46
N LYS A 48 12.52 10.63 -3.25
CA LYS A 48 12.22 10.52 -4.69
C LYS A 48 11.03 9.61 -5.02
N ARG A 49 10.13 9.33 -4.08
CA ARG A 49 8.93 8.51 -4.34
C ARG A 49 8.05 9.10 -5.44
N GLY A 50 7.93 8.36 -6.54
CA GLY A 50 7.14 8.76 -7.71
C GLY A 50 7.78 9.84 -8.58
N MET A 51 9.06 10.18 -8.35
CA MET A 51 9.81 11.03 -9.29
C MET A 51 10.42 10.13 -10.38
N ALA A 52 9.98 10.32 -11.62
CA ALA A 52 10.74 9.87 -12.78
C ALA A 52 12.05 10.68 -12.81
N ILE A 53 13.18 10.01 -12.59
CA ILE A 53 14.49 10.55 -12.97
C ILE A 53 14.70 10.33 -14.46
#